data_AF-A0AB73B6K8-F1
#
_entry.id   AF-A0AB73B6K8-F1
#
_cell.length_a   1.000
_cell.length_b   1.000
_cell.length_c   1.000
_cell.angle_alpha   90.00
_cell.angle_beta   90.00
_cell.angle_gamma   90.00
#
_symmetry.space_group_name_H-M   'P 1'
#
loop_
_entity.id
_entity.type
_entity.pdbx_description
1 polymer ?
#
loop_
_entity_poly.entity_id
_entity_poly.type
_entity_poly.pdbx_seq_one_letter_code
_entity_poly.pdbx_strand_id
1 'polypeptide(L)'
;MRDFLCKSAENPTSFDCFGLHEWAMVYRTEQPRHSLPLRLGARGTDTVVESHRIKCTHFDAYRFFTEPARPLNLTVLSRERQPADDQCGCVHATMDLYKWAWKLGPLIPGELFLDCFDIAVQARILDMEASPYDCRDLGLGVVAIETPEGKAEYVHRQRALSAAAKPLRSRLVSQIDRAYAATLDY
;
A
#
# COMPACT_ATOMS: atom_id res chain seq x y z
N MET A 1 4.09 -6.12 -16.85
CA MET A 1 3.65 -6.54 -15.50
C MET A 1 4.72 -7.33 -14.77
N ARG A 2 5.31 -8.35 -15.40
CA ARG A 2 6.47 -9.09 -14.87
C ARG A 2 7.55 -8.18 -14.29
N ASP A 3 8.08 -7.26 -15.10
CA ASP A 3 9.15 -6.35 -14.68
C ASP A 3 8.76 -5.47 -13.51
N PHE A 4 7.50 -5.04 -13.44
CA PHE A 4 6.99 -4.27 -12.31
C PHE A 4 7.00 -5.10 -11.02
N LEU A 5 6.50 -6.33 -11.07
CA LEU A 5 6.50 -7.25 -9.93
C LEU A 5 7.94 -7.56 -9.48
N CYS A 6 8.85 -7.84 -10.41
CA CYS A 6 10.27 -8.06 -10.11
C CYS A 6 10.91 -6.84 -9.47
N LYS A 7 10.82 -5.66 -10.10
CA LYS A 7 11.40 -4.43 -9.56
C LYS A 7 10.86 -4.09 -8.18
N SER A 8 9.54 -4.21 -7.96
CA SER A 8 8.96 -3.95 -6.63
C SER A 8 9.52 -4.87 -5.53
N ALA A 9 9.98 -6.08 -5.89
CA ALA A 9 10.61 -7.03 -4.98
C ALA A 9 12.09 -6.69 -4.70
N GLU A 10 12.77 -6.08 -5.67
CA GLU A 10 14.20 -5.78 -5.65
C GLU A 10 14.52 -4.38 -5.10
N ASN A 11 13.59 -3.43 -5.26
CA ASN A 11 13.76 -2.06 -4.81
C ASN A 11 14.00 -2.01 -3.29
N PRO A 12 14.82 -1.05 -2.79
CA PRO A 12 15.14 -0.93 -1.38
C PRO A 12 13.88 -0.92 -0.49
N THR A 13 13.81 -1.88 0.42
CA THR A 13 12.64 -2.06 1.26
C THR A 13 12.69 -1.15 2.48
N SER A 14 11.63 -0.40 2.74
CA SER A 14 11.48 0.44 3.93
C SER A 14 10.14 0.22 4.64
N PHE A 15 10.13 0.49 5.94
CA PHE A 15 8.98 0.28 6.83
C PHE A 15 8.67 1.52 7.67
N ASP A 16 9.12 2.70 7.23
CA ASP A 16 9.05 3.97 7.96
C ASP A 16 8.10 4.99 7.31
N CYS A 17 7.19 4.52 6.44
CA CYS A 17 6.09 5.33 5.89
C CYS A 17 4.88 5.38 6.84
N PHE A 18 4.68 4.37 7.69
CA PHE A 18 3.63 4.29 8.72
C PHE A 18 2.18 4.49 8.23
N GLY A 19 1.88 4.22 6.95
CA GLY A 19 0.52 4.44 6.43
C GLY A 19 0.13 5.92 6.28
N LEU A 20 1.08 6.85 6.38
CA LEU A 20 0.83 8.31 6.30
C LEU A 20 0.25 8.78 4.96
N HIS A 21 0.12 7.92 3.95
CA HIS A 21 -0.49 8.29 2.67
C HIS A 21 -1.98 8.62 2.82
N GLU A 22 -2.75 7.91 3.65
CA GLU A 22 -4.17 8.26 3.87
C GLU A 22 -4.30 9.59 4.64
N TRP A 23 -3.38 9.87 5.57
CA TRP A 23 -3.30 11.16 6.26
C TRP A 23 -3.00 12.31 5.29
N ALA A 24 -2.08 12.09 4.35
CA ALA A 24 -1.76 13.04 3.29
C ALA A 24 -2.91 13.26 2.30
N MET A 25 -3.80 12.28 2.11
CA MET A 25 -5.00 12.42 1.26
C MET A 25 -6.10 13.29 1.90
N VAL A 26 -6.02 13.54 3.21
CA VAL A 26 -6.98 14.39 3.94
C VAL A 26 -6.34 15.62 4.57
N TYR A 27 -5.07 15.89 4.27
CA TYR A 27 -4.35 17.05 4.80
C TYR A 27 -4.90 18.35 4.22
N ARG A 28 -5.34 19.26 5.10
CA ARG A 28 -5.90 20.58 4.75
C ARG A 28 -6.96 20.51 3.64
N THR A 29 -7.87 19.53 3.74
CA THR A 29 -9.03 19.43 2.84
C THR A 29 -10.32 19.48 3.64
N GLU A 30 -11.33 20.16 3.08
CA GLU A 30 -12.71 20.15 3.58
C GLU A 30 -13.54 19.03 2.93
N GLN A 31 -13.00 18.37 1.90
CA GLN A 31 -13.68 17.34 1.12
C GLN A 31 -12.87 16.05 1.15
N PRO A 32 -12.92 15.29 2.27
CA PRO A 32 -12.28 13.98 2.33
C PRO A 32 -12.94 12.99 1.37
N ARG A 33 -12.19 11.98 0.95
CA ARG A 33 -12.64 10.98 -0.03
C ARG A 33 -13.69 10.02 0.53
N HIS A 34 -13.73 9.86 1.84
CA HIS A 34 -14.63 8.97 2.54
C HIS A 34 -15.49 9.77 3.52
N SER A 35 -16.74 9.33 3.70
CA SER A 35 -17.70 9.96 4.62
C SER A 35 -17.51 9.56 6.09
N LEU A 36 -16.49 8.75 6.39
CA LEU A 36 -16.17 8.35 7.76
C LEU A 36 -15.62 9.54 8.56
N PRO A 37 -15.92 9.62 9.87
CA PRO A 37 -15.37 10.68 10.71
C PRO A 37 -13.85 10.53 10.88
N LEU A 38 -13.16 11.65 11.07
CA LEU A 38 -11.72 11.64 11.39
C LEU A 38 -11.53 11.41 12.88
N ARG A 39 -10.69 10.43 13.23
CA ARG A 39 -10.45 9.97 14.60
C ARG A 39 -9.86 11.05 15.51
N LEU A 40 -9.07 11.97 14.95
CA LEU A 40 -8.45 13.11 15.66
C LEU A 40 -9.04 14.48 15.25
N GLY A 41 -10.09 14.49 14.43
CA GLY A 41 -10.60 15.69 13.76
C GLY A 41 -9.59 16.31 12.79
N ALA A 42 -10.03 17.32 12.02
CA ALA A 42 -9.21 17.93 10.97
C ALA A 42 -7.86 18.46 11.49
N ARG A 43 -7.88 19.27 12.56
CA ARG A 43 -6.65 19.86 13.15
C ARG A 43 -5.68 18.81 13.68
N GLY A 44 -6.19 17.74 14.30
CA GLY A 44 -5.34 16.66 14.81
C GLY A 44 -4.70 15.87 13.67
N THR A 45 -5.46 15.58 12.62
CA THR A 45 -4.96 14.96 11.39
C THR A 45 -3.88 15.81 10.71
N ASP A 46 -4.10 17.12 10.59
CA ASP A 46 -3.09 18.04 10.03
C ASP A 46 -1.81 18.06 10.87
N THR A 47 -1.94 18.06 12.20
CA THR A 47 -0.78 18.02 13.12
C THR A 47 0.06 16.76 12.92
N VAL A 48 -0.57 15.60 12.66
CA VAL A 48 0.16 14.36 12.36
C VAL A 48 0.96 14.50 11.07
N VAL A 49 0.36 15.05 10.01
CA VAL A 49 1.05 15.27 8.73
C VAL A 49 2.23 16.23 8.89
N GLU A 50 2.04 17.33 9.61
CA GLU A 50 3.06 18.38 9.82
C GLU A 50 4.23 17.92 10.71
N SER A 51 3.97 17.02 11.66
CA SER A 51 4.99 16.50 12.59
C SER A 51 5.79 15.31 12.05
N HIS A 52 5.46 14.79 10.87
CA HIS A 52 6.07 13.59 10.29
C HIS A 52 6.70 13.86 8.92
N ARG A 53 7.73 13.08 8.59
CA ARG A 53 8.27 13.05 7.24
C ARG A 53 7.49 12.04 6.42
N ILE A 54 6.77 12.49 5.40
CA ILE A 54 6.03 11.61 4.50
C ILE A 54 7.04 10.96 3.53
N LYS A 55 7.03 9.63 3.46
CA LYS A 55 7.97 8.83 2.66
C LYS A 55 7.23 7.79 1.81
N CYS A 56 6.07 8.16 1.30
CA CYS A 56 5.32 7.28 0.41
C CYS A 56 6.13 7.03 -0.86
N THR A 57 6.28 5.77 -1.24
CA THR A 57 6.92 5.38 -2.49
C THR A 57 5.93 4.78 -3.50
N HIS A 58 4.67 4.62 -3.09
CA HIS A 58 3.64 3.98 -3.91
C HIS A 58 2.83 5.01 -4.71
N PHE A 59 3.03 5.06 -6.02
CA PHE A 59 2.42 6.10 -6.87
C PHE A 59 0.88 6.08 -6.84
N ASP A 60 0.27 4.89 -6.82
CA ASP A 60 -1.19 4.75 -6.86
C ASP A 60 -1.88 5.31 -5.60
N ALA A 61 -1.16 5.41 -4.47
CA ALA A 61 -1.59 6.17 -3.30
C ALA A 61 -1.22 7.66 -3.43
N TYR A 62 0.03 7.96 -3.78
CA TYR A 62 0.53 9.34 -3.88
C TYR A 62 -0.30 10.25 -4.79
N ARG A 63 -0.80 9.74 -5.92
CA ARG A 63 -1.58 10.54 -6.88
C ARG A 63 -2.86 11.16 -6.31
N PHE A 64 -3.28 10.70 -5.13
CA PHE A 64 -4.45 11.19 -4.41
C PHE A 64 -4.13 12.14 -3.27
N PHE A 65 -2.86 12.44 -3.02
CA PHE A 65 -2.47 13.44 -2.04
C PHE A 65 -3.11 14.78 -2.38
N THR A 66 -3.55 15.49 -1.34
CA THR A 66 -4.00 16.86 -1.49
C THR A 66 -2.86 17.71 -2.03
N GLU A 67 -3.19 18.78 -2.75
CA GLU A 67 -2.20 19.72 -3.27
C GLU A 67 -1.17 20.16 -2.21
N PRO A 68 -1.56 20.58 -0.99
CA PRO A 68 -0.60 20.95 0.04
C PRO A 68 0.24 19.78 0.61
N ALA A 69 -0.20 18.52 0.49
CA ALA A 69 0.55 17.37 0.97
C ALA A 69 1.62 16.86 -0.03
N ARG A 70 1.42 17.09 -1.33
CA ARG A 70 2.35 16.64 -2.39
C ARG A 70 3.81 17.06 -2.17
N PRO A 71 4.13 18.33 -1.84
CA PRO A 71 5.51 18.75 -1.62
C PRO A 71 6.10 18.25 -0.30
N LEU A 72 5.29 17.70 0.62
CA LEU A 72 5.77 17.16 1.90
C LEU A 72 6.31 15.73 1.76
N ASN A 73 6.02 15.04 0.66
CA ASN A 73 6.59 13.72 0.40
C ASN A 73 8.06 13.85 0.02
N LEU A 74 8.90 13.01 0.63
CA LEU A 74 10.36 12.98 0.41
C LEU A 74 10.75 12.89 -1.08
N THR A 75 9.90 12.27 -1.89
CA THR A 75 10.10 12.15 -3.33
C THR A 75 8.81 12.51 -4.06
N VAL A 76 8.90 13.38 -5.07
CA VAL A 76 7.78 13.62 -5.97
C VAL A 76 7.67 12.42 -6.91
N LEU A 77 6.60 11.63 -6.76
CA LEU A 77 6.42 10.41 -7.55
C LEU A 77 5.73 10.73 -8.88
N SER A 78 6.07 9.95 -9.90
CA SER A 78 5.41 9.97 -11.21
C SER A 78 5.00 8.57 -11.63
N ARG A 79 4.05 8.47 -12.58
CA ARG A 79 3.57 7.17 -13.07
C ARG A 79 4.69 6.40 -13.75
N GLU A 80 5.53 7.10 -14.51
CA GLU A 80 6.62 6.54 -15.31
C GLU A 80 7.68 5.91 -14.41
N ARG A 81 7.91 6.52 -13.23
CA ARG A 81 8.88 6.02 -12.24
C ARG A 81 8.33 4.98 -11.29
N GLN A 82 7.02 4.72 -11.29
CA GLN A 82 6.40 3.76 -10.36
C GLN A 82 7.15 2.43 -10.23
N PRO A 83 7.64 1.77 -11.31
CA PRO A 83 8.39 0.53 -11.17
C PRO A 83 9.72 0.67 -10.41
N ALA A 84 10.33 1.86 -10.39
CA ALA A 84 11.58 2.14 -9.68
C ALA A 84 11.38 2.62 -8.24
N ASP A 85 10.20 3.18 -7.92
CA ASP A 85 9.91 3.74 -6.60
C ASP A 85 9.09 2.76 -5.71
N ASP A 86 8.13 2.01 -6.28
CA ASP A 86 7.30 1.05 -5.52
C ASP A 86 8.18 -0.05 -4.90
N GLN A 87 7.93 -0.40 -3.64
CA GLN A 87 8.76 -1.35 -2.89
C GLN A 87 7.93 -2.33 -2.06
N CYS A 88 8.43 -3.55 -1.88
CA CYS A 88 7.67 -4.68 -1.34
C CYS A 88 7.27 -4.59 0.15
N GLY A 89 7.83 -3.65 0.90
CA GLY A 89 7.44 -3.32 2.27
C GLY A 89 6.18 -2.46 2.34
N CYS A 90 5.78 -1.79 1.26
CA CYS A 90 4.56 -0.99 1.25
C CYS A 90 3.32 -1.88 1.40
N VAL A 91 2.39 -1.50 2.29
CA VAL A 91 1.11 -2.21 2.48
C VAL A 91 0.32 -2.27 1.16
N HIS A 92 0.37 -1.20 0.37
CA HIS A 92 -0.29 -1.14 -0.92
C HIS A 92 0.37 -2.01 -1.99
N ALA A 93 1.70 -2.15 -1.99
CA ALA A 93 2.37 -3.08 -2.89
C ALA A 93 2.04 -4.55 -2.58
N THR A 94 1.66 -4.85 -1.33
CA THR A 94 1.12 -6.16 -0.92
C THR A 94 -0.33 -6.31 -1.39
N MET A 95 -1.18 -5.32 -1.12
CA MET A 95 -2.59 -5.30 -1.55
C MET A 95 -2.73 -5.43 -3.08
N ASP A 96 -1.82 -4.80 -3.82
CA ASP A 96 -1.77 -4.82 -5.27
C ASP A 96 -1.52 -6.20 -5.89
N LEU A 97 -1.03 -7.19 -5.13
CA LEU A 97 -0.89 -8.54 -5.67
C LEU A 97 -2.24 -9.10 -6.13
N TYR A 98 -3.33 -8.79 -5.43
CA TYR A 98 -4.69 -9.10 -5.87
C TYR A 98 -5.06 -8.36 -7.15
N LYS A 99 -4.77 -7.05 -7.24
CA LYS A 99 -4.98 -6.24 -8.47
C LYS A 99 -4.28 -6.87 -9.66
N TRP A 100 -3.04 -7.32 -9.50
CA TRP A 100 -2.26 -7.95 -10.57
C TRP A 100 -2.78 -9.34 -10.93
N ALA A 101 -3.10 -10.17 -9.93
CA ALA A 101 -3.72 -11.47 -10.15
C ALA A 101 -5.03 -11.34 -10.96
N TRP A 102 -5.88 -10.40 -10.58
CA TRP A 102 -7.12 -10.10 -11.29
C TRP A 102 -6.88 -9.65 -12.74
N LYS A 103 -5.90 -8.76 -12.98
CA LYS A 103 -5.57 -8.29 -14.34
C LYS A 103 -4.99 -9.38 -15.24
N LEU A 104 -4.31 -10.38 -14.67
CA LEU A 104 -3.80 -11.54 -15.42
C LEU A 104 -4.91 -12.56 -15.72
N GLY A 105 -6.05 -12.45 -15.03
CA GLY A 105 -7.27 -13.21 -15.32
C GLY A 105 -7.02 -14.72 -15.36
N PRO A 106 -7.39 -15.41 -16.45
CA PRO A 106 -7.35 -16.88 -16.53
C PRO A 106 -5.93 -17.47 -16.49
N LEU A 107 -4.88 -16.64 -16.60
CA LEU A 107 -3.51 -17.10 -16.42
C LEU A 107 -3.23 -17.53 -14.97
N ILE A 108 -3.98 -17.01 -14.00
CA ILE A 108 -3.72 -17.25 -12.59
C ILE A 108 -4.58 -18.41 -12.06
N PRO A 109 -3.97 -19.47 -11.49
CA PRO A 109 -4.72 -20.51 -10.82
C PRO A 109 -5.61 -19.95 -9.71
N GLY A 110 -6.83 -20.50 -9.56
CA GLY A 110 -7.81 -20.01 -8.59
C GLY A 110 -7.30 -19.97 -7.15
N GLU A 111 -6.48 -20.95 -6.74
CA GLU A 111 -5.80 -20.95 -5.44
C GLU A 111 -4.90 -19.72 -5.23
N LEU A 112 -4.06 -19.38 -6.20
CA LEU A 112 -3.17 -18.22 -6.13
C LEU A 112 -3.95 -16.91 -6.15
N PHE A 113 -5.05 -16.86 -6.90
CA PHE A 113 -5.94 -15.71 -6.91
C PHE A 113 -6.56 -15.46 -5.52
N LEU A 114 -7.05 -16.52 -4.86
CA LEU A 114 -7.60 -16.45 -3.50
C LEU A 114 -6.53 -16.12 -2.46
N ASP A 115 -5.33 -16.71 -2.55
CA ASP A 115 -4.21 -16.35 -1.66
C ASP A 115 -3.85 -14.85 -1.77
N CYS A 116 -3.85 -14.31 -3.00
CA CYS A 116 -3.65 -12.88 -3.23
C CYS A 116 -4.80 -12.02 -2.67
N PHE A 117 -6.04 -12.51 -2.75
CA PHE A 117 -7.20 -11.84 -2.17
C PHE A 117 -7.09 -11.78 -0.64
N ASP A 118 -6.80 -12.90 0.01
CA ASP A 118 -6.70 -13.00 1.47
C ASP A 118 -5.65 -12.04 2.04
N ILE A 119 -4.46 -11.99 1.43
CA ILE A 119 -3.42 -11.06 1.87
C ILE A 119 -3.78 -9.60 1.58
N ALA A 120 -4.54 -9.32 0.51
CA ALA A 120 -5.02 -7.98 0.21
C ALA A 120 -6.06 -7.52 1.25
N VAL A 121 -6.91 -8.42 1.76
CA VAL A 121 -7.82 -8.13 2.87
C VAL A 121 -7.04 -7.80 4.14
N GLN A 122 -6.04 -8.61 4.51
CA GLN A 122 -5.20 -8.33 5.69
C GLN A 122 -4.46 -6.99 5.57
N ALA A 123 -3.94 -6.67 4.38
CA ALA A 123 -3.30 -5.40 4.09
C ALA A 123 -4.29 -4.23 4.21
N ARG A 124 -5.53 -4.39 3.69
CA ARG A 124 -6.58 -3.37 3.80
C ARG A 124 -7.02 -3.13 5.23
N ILE A 125 -7.09 -4.17 6.06
CA ILE A 125 -7.38 -4.02 7.50
C ILE A 125 -6.32 -3.13 8.15
N LEU A 126 -5.03 -3.45 7.99
CA LEU A 126 -3.97 -2.62 8.58
C LEU A 126 -3.99 -1.18 8.03
N ASP A 127 -4.24 -1.02 6.75
CA ASP A 127 -4.35 0.28 6.08
C ASP A 127 -5.47 1.15 6.70
N MET A 128 -6.66 0.58 6.88
CA MET A 128 -7.81 1.26 7.47
C MET A 128 -7.62 1.55 8.97
N GLU A 129 -7.09 0.58 9.73
CA GLU A 129 -6.85 0.76 11.17
C GLU A 129 -5.79 1.83 11.47
N ALA A 130 -4.81 2.01 10.56
CA ALA A 130 -3.78 3.04 10.65
C ALA A 130 -4.16 4.38 10.03
N SER A 131 -5.33 4.45 9.37
CA SER A 131 -5.80 5.63 8.65
C SER A 131 -6.23 6.75 9.62
N PRO A 132 -6.43 7.99 9.14
CA PRO A 132 -7.01 9.07 9.95
C PRO A 132 -8.51 8.88 10.18
N TYR A 133 -9.17 7.99 9.45
CA TYR A 133 -10.60 7.72 9.57
C TYR A 133 -10.87 6.79 10.75
N ASP A 134 -11.96 7.05 11.45
CA ASP A 134 -12.47 6.17 12.48
C ASP A 134 -13.28 5.04 11.84
N CYS A 135 -12.69 3.84 11.79
CA CYS A 135 -13.28 2.66 11.19
C CYS A 135 -13.93 1.72 12.22
N ARG A 136 -14.08 2.14 13.48
CA ARG A 136 -14.58 1.26 14.56
C ARG A 136 -16.01 0.78 14.32
N ASP A 137 -16.86 1.60 13.73
CA ASP A 137 -18.23 1.23 13.34
C ASP A 137 -18.26 0.16 12.23
N LEU A 138 -17.14 -0.06 11.53
CA LEU A 138 -16.95 -1.15 10.56
C LEU A 138 -16.37 -2.42 11.20
N GLY A 139 -16.17 -2.43 12.52
CA GLY A 139 -15.59 -3.55 13.27
C GLY A 139 -14.06 -3.60 13.26
N LEU A 140 -13.39 -2.52 12.81
CA LEU A 140 -11.92 -2.46 12.78
C LEU A 140 -11.34 -1.78 14.03
N GLY A 141 -10.11 -2.15 14.37
CA GLY A 141 -9.37 -1.52 15.47
C GLY A 141 -8.76 -0.17 15.09
N VAL A 142 -7.81 0.27 15.92
CA VAL A 142 -7.01 1.48 15.68
C VAL A 142 -5.55 1.16 15.90
N VAL A 143 -4.73 1.39 14.87
CA VAL A 143 -3.27 1.43 14.97
C VAL A 143 -2.87 2.90 15.01
N ALA A 144 -2.65 3.43 16.21
CA ALA A 144 -2.42 4.86 16.45
C ALA A 144 -1.01 5.33 16.03
N ILE A 145 -0.75 5.43 14.72
CA ILE A 145 0.56 5.79 14.15
C ILE A 145 1.06 7.18 14.54
N GLU A 146 0.22 8.02 15.15
CA GLU A 146 0.63 9.27 15.81
C GLU A 146 1.47 9.05 17.07
N THR A 147 1.49 7.82 17.61
CA THR A 147 2.25 7.43 18.81
C THR A 147 3.45 6.52 18.46
N PRO A 148 4.51 6.50 19.29
CA PRO A 148 5.60 5.53 19.13
C PRO A 148 5.13 4.07 19.16
N GLU A 149 4.19 3.74 20.05
CA GLU A 149 3.67 2.39 20.24
C GLU A 149 2.88 1.92 19.01
N GLY A 150 1.99 2.78 18.48
CA GLY A 150 1.24 2.47 17.27
C GLY A 150 2.12 2.37 16.02
N LYS A 151 3.22 3.14 15.93
CA LYS A 151 4.22 2.95 14.86
C LYS A 151 4.92 1.60 14.99
N ALA A 152 5.29 1.18 16.20
CA ALA A 152 5.92 -0.11 16.43
C ALA A 152 4.99 -1.26 16.03
N GLU A 153 3.71 -1.18 16.40
CA GLU A 153 2.69 -2.14 15.97
C GLU A 153 2.53 -2.15 14.44
N TYR A 154 2.41 -0.98 13.82
CA TYR A 154 2.29 -0.86 12.36
C TYR A 154 3.46 -1.52 11.65
N VAL A 155 4.70 -1.22 12.06
CA VAL A 155 5.91 -1.81 11.45
C VAL A 155 5.93 -3.32 11.62
N HIS A 156 5.56 -3.83 12.80
CA HIS A 156 5.51 -5.26 13.05
C HIS A 156 4.55 -5.97 12.08
N ARG A 157 3.32 -5.45 11.96
CA ARG A 157 2.29 -6.00 11.07
C ARG A 157 2.64 -5.82 9.59
N GLN A 158 3.20 -4.67 9.21
CA GLN A 158 3.66 -4.39 7.85
C GLN A 158 4.77 -5.35 7.41
N ARG A 159 5.72 -5.68 8.29
CA ARG A 159 6.77 -6.67 8.02
C ARG A 159 6.19 -8.06 7.82
N ALA A 160 5.23 -8.46 8.64
CA ALA A 160 4.55 -9.75 8.50
C ALA A 160 3.84 -9.86 7.14
N LEU A 161 3.11 -8.81 6.72
CA LEU A 161 2.47 -8.74 5.40
C LEU A 161 3.49 -8.84 4.26
N SER A 162 4.57 -8.06 4.32
CA SER A 162 5.61 -8.07 3.29
C SER A 162 6.27 -9.45 3.15
N ALA A 163 6.53 -10.13 4.27
CA ALA A 163 7.07 -11.49 4.29
C ALA A 163 6.08 -12.51 3.68
N ALA A 164 4.80 -12.46 4.07
CA ALA A 164 3.76 -13.33 3.52
C ALA A 164 3.49 -13.08 2.03
N ALA A 165 3.66 -11.84 1.56
CA ALA A 165 3.45 -11.44 0.17
C ALA A 165 4.57 -11.93 -0.76
N LYS A 166 5.77 -12.17 -0.23
CA LYS A 166 6.95 -12.58 -1.01
C LYS A 166 6.70 -13.83 -1.88
N PRO A 167 6.27 -14.99 -1.33
CA PRO A 167 6.03 -16.17 -2.15
C PRO A 167 4.91 -15.96 -3.19
N LEU A 168 3.87 -15.19 -2.85
CA LEU A 168 2.77 -14.90 -3.79
C LEU A 168 3.25 -14.09 -4.99
N ARG A 169 4.08 -13.06 -4.75
CA ARG A 169 4.71 -12.27 -5.80
C ARG A 169 5.57 -13.14 -6.72
N SER A 170 6.38 -14.03 -6.15
CA SER A 170 7.19 -14.98 -6.93
C SER A 170 6.34 -15.94 -7.77
N ARG A 171 5.23 -16.46 -7.22
CA ARG A 171 4.29 -17.32 -7.96
C ARG A 171 3.63 -16.57 -9.12
N LEU A 172 3.23 -15.30 -8.93
CA LEU A 172 2.69 -14.47 -10.01
C LEU A 172 3.70 -14.26 -11.14
N VAL A 173 4.96 -13.92 -10.82
CA VAL A 173 6.03 -13.80 -11.82
C VAL A 173 6.24 -15.11 -12.57
N SER A 174 6.25 -16.25 -11.86
CA SER A 174 6.39 -17.56 -12.48
C SER A 174 5.26 -17.90 -13.46
N GLN A 175 4.01 -17.54 -13.17
CA GLN A 175 2.91 -17.73 -14.12
C GLN A 175 3.11 -16.90 -15.40
N ILE A 176 3.59 -15.66 -15.27
CA ILE A 176 3.88 -14.80 -16.42
C ILE A 176 5.03 -15.37 -17.26
N ASP A 177 6.11 -15.82 -16.61
CA ASP A 177 7.27 -16.40 -17.29
C ASP A 177 6.89 -17.68 -18.06
N ARG A 178 6.04 -18.52 -17.49
CA ARG A 178 5.51 -19.73 -18.16
C ARG A 178 4.66 -19.38 -19.38
N ALA A 179 3.82 -18.35 -19.29
CA ALA A 179 3.01 -17.89 -20.41
C ALA A 179 3.89 -17.39 -21.57
N TYR A 180 4.94 -16.62 -21.26
CA TYR A 180 5.87 -16.14 -22.29
C TYR A 180 6.63 -17.27 -22.98
N ALA A 181 7.10 -18.27 -22.23
CA ALA A 181 7.76 -19.44 -22.82
C ALA A 181 6.83 -20.18 -23.78
N ALA A 182 5.58 -20.44 -23.39
CA ALA A 182 4.60 -21.15 -24.22
C ALA A 182 4.24 -20.40 -25.52
N THR A 183 4.36 -19.07 -25.55
CA THR A 183 4.10 -18.26 -26.75
C THR A 183 5.28 -18.17 -27.73
N LEU A 184 6.49 -18.56 -27.32
CA LEU A 184 7.69 -18.49 -28.15
C LEU A 184 7.99 -19.81 -28.90
N ASP A 185 7.26 -20.87 -28.60
CA ASP A 185 7.40 -22.20 -29.22
C ASP A 185 6.56 -22.37 -30.50
N TYR A 186 6.17 -21.28 -31.17
CA TYR A 186 5.36 -21.26 -32.39
C TYR A 186 5.97 -20.32 -33.45
#